data_AF-A0AAV0CNI3-F1
#
_entry.id   AF-A0AAV0CNI3-F1
#
_cell.length_a   1.000
_cell.length_b   1.000
_cell.length_c   1.000
_cell.angle_alpha   90.00
_cell.angle_beta   90.00
_cell.angle_gamma   90.00
#
_symmetry.space_group_name_H-M   'P 1'
#
loop_
_entity.id
_entity.type
_entity.pdbx_description
1 polymer ?
#
loop_
_entity_poly.entity_id
_entity_poly.type
_entity_poly.pdbx_seq_one_letter_code
_entity_poly.pdbx_strand_id
1 'polypeptide(L)'
;MGWRGVLGFEYGIVQAPLGPDISGPELVAAVANAGGLGLLRAPDWEDPDHIRKIIRETRALTDKPFGIGVVLEFPHEENIKAILKEKVAVLQLYWGECTKELVLEAHKAGVKIVPQVGSYEEAKRAYDVGVDAIMVQGREAGGHIIGQDALMTLVPRVFDLVRDRGIPVIASGGIVDERGYVAALALGAQGVGLGTRFVATVESNAHPIYKRKLVEYEETEYTDVFGRARWPGAPHRVLKTPFFMEWRTLPGHENETSQPIMGYSIIHGRERKYDALQDRSLMDKQPEI
;
A
#
# COMPACT_ATOMS: atom_id res chain seq x y z
N MET A 1 6.39 -26.79 -11.20
CA MET A 1 7.36 -25.80 -10.68
C MET A 1 6.89 -25.41 -9.29
N GLY A 2 7.64 -25.81 -8.27
CA GLY A 2 7.26 -25.59 -6.87
C GLY A 2 7.62 -24.17 -6.45
N TRP A 3 6.60 -23.41 -6.05
CA TRP A 3 6.70 -22.21 -5.23
C TRP A 3 7.63 -22.50 -4.03
N ARG A 4 8.72 -21.75 -3.87
CA ARG A 4 9.66 -21.86 -2.73
C ARG A 4 9.54 -20.60 -1.87
N GLY A 5 9.49 -20.75 -0.54
CA GLY A 5 9.30 -19.64 0.40
C GLY A 5 7.84 -19.22 0.58
N VAL A 6 7.59 -18.10 1.26
CA VAL A 6 6.23 -17.65 1.60
C VAL A 6 5.47 -17.24 0.37
N LEU A 7 4.30 -17.85 0.16
CA LEU A 7 3.50 -17.72 -1.06
C LEU A 7 4.30 -18.01 -2.34
N GLY A 8 5.44 -18.71 -2.20
CA GLY A 8 6.41 -19.05 -3.23
C GLY A 8 7.33 -17.96 -3.74
N PHE A 9 7.61 -16.94 -2.92
CA PHE A 9 8.66 -15.96 -3.15
C PHE A 9 9.90 -16.28 -2.32
N GLU A 10 11.09 -16.07 -2.89
CA GLU A 10 12.36 -16.62 -2.39
C GLU A 10 12.76 -16.07 -1.02
N TYR A 11 12.56 -14.77 -0.81
CA TYR A 11 13.06 -14.07 0.39
C TYR A 11 11.98 -13.69 1.40
N GLY A 12 10.69 -13.93 1.11
CA GLY A 12 9.60 -13.44 1.95
C GLY A 12 9.57 -11.90 2.05
N ILE A 13 10.09 -11.19 1.04
CA ILE A 13 10.07 -9.72 0.98
C ILE A 13 8.99 -9.30 -0.03
N VAL A 14 8.06 -8.48 0.42
CA VAL A 14 6.96 -7.93 -0.36
C VAL A 14 7.11 -6.42 -0.45
N GLN A 15 7.12 -5.88 -1.66
CA GLN A 15 6.90 -4.45 -1.88
C GLN A 15 5.40 -4.18 -1.76
N ALA A 16 4.99 -3.45 -0.72
CA ALA A 16 3.59 -3.11 -0.47
C ALA A 16 3.09 -2.12 -1.55
N PRO A 17 1.81 -2.15 -1.95
CA PRO A 17 1.28 -1.19 -2.93
C PRO A 17 1.49 0.25 -2.42
N LEU A 18 2.19 1.07 -3.19
CA LEU A 18 2.46 2.47 -2.86
C LEU A 18 1.43 3.35 -3.57
N GLY A 19 1.33 4.63 -3.23
CA GLY A 19 0.34 5.53 -3.82
C GLY A 19 0.24 5.40 -5.35
N PRO A 20 -0.94 5.70 -5.95
CA PRO A 20 -1.11 5.62 -7.40
C PRO A 20 0.04 6.39 -8.06
N ASP A 21 0.68 5.76 -9.04
CA ASP A 21 1.94 6.15 -9.70
C ASP A 21 3.25 5.69 -9.06
N ILE A 22 3.40 5.52 -7.74
CA ILE A 22 4.71 5.23 -7.12
C ILE A 22 5.19 3.80 -7.41
N SER A 23 4.30 2.81 -7.26
CA SER A 23 4.56 1.39 -7.54
C SER A 23 4.10 1.03 -8.95
N GLY A 24 4.77 1.62 -9.95
CA GLY A 24 4.57 1.32 -11.36
C GLY A 24 5.21 0.01 -11.83
N PRO A 25 5.05 -0.35 -13.12
CA PRO A 25 5.58 -1.58 -13.71
C PRO A 25 7.08 -1.81 -13.47
N GLU A 26 7.89 -0.76 -13.53
CA GLU A 26 9.35 -0.82 -13.40
C GLU A 26 9.76 -1.29 -12.00
N LEU A 27 9.21 -0.69 -10.95
CA LEU A 27 9.48 -1.09 -9.56
C LEU A 27 9.01 -2.52 -9.30
N VAL A 28 7.78 -2.84 -9.72
CA VAL A 28 7.18 -4.16 -9.45
C VAL A 28 7.98 -5.26 -10.14
N ALA A 29 8.38 -5.05 -11.41
CA ALA A 29 9.20 -6.00 -12.14
C ALA A 29 10.60 -6.15 -11.55
N ALA A 30 11.23 -5.04 -11.12
CA ALA A 30 12.54 -5.08 -10.45
C ALA A 30 12.50 -5.90 -9.15
N VAL A 31 11.48 -5.69 -8.32
CA VAL A 31 11.28 -6.46 -7.08
C VAL A 31 11.06 -7.95 -7.38
N ALA A 32 10.23 -8.27 -8.37
CA ALA A 32 9.95 -9.65 -8.76
C ALA A 32 11.21 -10.35 -9.31
N ASN A 33 11.98 -9.66 -10.16
CA ASN A 33 13.25 -10.16 -10.72
C ASN A 33 14.32 -10.37 -9.64
N ALA A 34 14.30 -9.56 -8.57
CA ALA A 34 15.16 -9.71 -7.41
C ALA A 34 14.72 -10.81 -6.43
N GLY A 35 13.64 -11.54 -6.72
CA GLY A 35 13.15 -12.67 -5.90
C GLY A 35 12.15 -12.29 -4.80
N GLY A 36 11.72 -11.02 -4.74
CA GLY A 36 10.60 -10.57 -3.91
C GLY A 36 9.24 -10.69 -4.60
N LEU A 37 8.19 -10.23 -3.92
CA LEU A 37 6.86 -9.99 -4.51
C LEU A 37 6.65 -8.50 -4.71
N GLY A 38 6.57 -8.07 -5.97
CA GLY A 38 6.14 -6.72 -6.33
C GLY A 38 4.62 -6.62 -6.38
N LEU A 39 4.05 -5.51 -5.88
CA LEU A 39 2.62 -5.23 -5.94
C LEU A 39 2.38 -3.88 -6.62
N LEU A 40 1.70 -3.92 -7.77
CA LEU A 40 1.12 -2.74 -8.41
C LEU A 40 0.07 -2.12 -7.48
N ARG A 41 -0.32 -0.87 -7.74
CA ARG A 41 -1.46 -0.23 -7.08
C ARG A 41 -2.53 0.12 -8.11
N ALA A 42 -3.73 -0.44 -7.94
CA ALA A 42 -4.89 -0.03 -8.72
C ALA A 42 -5.26 1.45 -8.45
N PRO A 43 -5.88 2.18 -9.39
CA PRO A 43 -6.37 3.52 -9.10
C PRO A 43 -7.56 3.49 -8.13
N ASP A 44 -7.86 4.65 -7.54
CA ASP A 44 -9.01 4.86 -6.63
C ASP A 44 -10.34 5.09 -7.38
N TRP A 45 -10.40 4.68 -8.65
CA TRP A 45 -11.56 4.75 -9.51
C TRP A 45 -11.55 3.56 -10.46
N GLU A 46 -12.69 3.26 -11.06
CA GLU A 46 -12.77 2.19 -12.06
C GLU A 46 -12.10 2.60 -13.37
N ASP A 47 -11.09 1.81 -13.74
CA ASP A 47 -10.31 1.95 -14.96
C ASP A 47 -9.74 0.58 -15.38
N PRO A 48 -10.61 -0.36 -15.80
CA PRO A 48 -10.19 -1.72 -16.13
C PRO A 48 -9.21 -1.77 -17.31
N ASP A 49 -9.24 -0.78 -18.21
CA ASP A 49 -8.28 -0.68 -19.32
C ASP A 49 -6.89 -0.27 -18.83
N HIS A 50 -6.80 0.71 -17.94
CA HIS A 50 -5.55 1.04 -17.27
C HIS A 50 -4.98 -0.16 -16.51
N ILE A 51 -5.80 -0.91 -15.78
CA ILE A 51 -5.40 -2.15 -15.08
C ILE A 51 -4.77 -3.15 -16.05
N ARG A 52 -5.43 -3.44 -17.19
CA ARG A 52 -4.89 -4.37 -18.20
C ARG A 52 -3.56 -3.86 -18.76
N LYS A 53 -3.47 -2.55 -19.02
CA LYS A 53 -2.25 -1.91 -19.52
C LYS A 53 -1.08 -2.12 -18.56
N ILE A 54 -1.22 -1.72 -17.29
CA ILE A 54 -0.11 -1.80 -16.32
C ILE A 54 0.31 -3.25 -16.02
N ILE A 55 -0.63 -4.20 -16.01
CA ILE A 55 -0.31 -5.63 -15.86
C ILE A 55 0.50 -6.13 -17.05
N ARG A 56 0.13 -5.77 -18.28
CA ARG A 56 0.85 -6.18 -19.49
C ARG A 56 2.22 -5.52 -19.59
N GLU A 57 2.34 -4.25 -19.24
CA GLU A 57 3.62 -3.54 -19.15
C GLU A 57 4.54 -4.22 -18.14
N THR A 58 4.02 -4.61 -16.97
CA THR A 58 4.82 -5.33 -15.96
C THR A 58 5.28 -6.69 -16.48
N ARG A 59 4.41 -7.45 -17.15
CA ARG A 59 4.77 -8.74 -17.79
C ARG A 59 5.83 -8.61 -18.88
N ALA A 60 5.92 -7.46 -19.55
CA ALA A 60 6.97 -7.23 -20.52
C ALA A 60 8.36 -7.04 -19.87
N LEU A 61 8.41 -6.76 -18.57
CA LEU A 61 9.63 -6.50 -17.80
C LEU A 61 10.04 -7.67 -16.89
N THR A 62 9.14 -8.64 -16.67
CA THR A 62 9.43 -9.82 -15.84
C THR A 62 8.56 -11.04 -16.21
N ASP A 63 9.17 -12.21 -16.19
CA ASP A 63 8.49 -13.52 -16.23
C ASP A 63 8.15 -14.05 -14.82
N LYS A 64 8.50 -13.31 -13.77
CA LYS A 64 8.27 -13.69 -12.38
C LYS A 64 6.86 -13.31 -11.93
N PRO A 65 6.26 -14.04 -10.96
CA PRO A 65 4.95 -13.71 -10.45
C PRO A 65 4.95 -12.35 -9.71
N PHE A 66 3.92 -11.56 -9.93
CA PHE A 66 3.66 -10.29 -9.23
C PHE A 66 2.17 -10.15 -8.93
N GLY A 67 1.83 -9.19 -8.08
CA GLY A 67 0.44 -8.91 -7.71
C GLY A 67 0.02 -7.46 -7.89
N ILE A 68 -1.17 -7.15 -7.39
CA ILE A 68 -1.75 -5.82 -7.40
C ILE A 68 -2.59 -5.59 -6.15
N GLY A 69 -2.49 -4.39 -5.57
CA GLY A 69 -3.27 -3.93 -4.44
C GLY A 69 -4.47 -3.10 -4.85
N VAL A 70 -5.60 -3.33 -4.19
CA VAL A 70 -6.86 -2.61 -4.37
C VAL A 70 -7.32 -2.06 -3.01
N VAL A 71 -7.64 -0.77 -2.98
CA VAL A 71 -8.36 -0.18 -1.84
C VAL A 71 -9.85 -0.33 -2.05
N LEU A 72 -10.51 -0.99 -1.11
CA LEU A 72 -11.93 -1.36 -1.22
C LEU A 72 -12.89 -0.22 -0.84
N GLU A 73 -12.41 0.81 -0.14
CA GLU A 73 -13.19 2.04 0.12
C GLU A 73 -13.68 2.71 -1.17
N PHE A 74 -12.88 2.64 -2.23
CA PHE A 74 -13.17 3.31 -3.50
C PHE A 74 -13.82 2.36 -4.52
N PRO A 75 -14.50 2.87 -5.57
CA PRO A 75 -15.06 2.03 -6.63
C PRO A 75 -14.01 1.11 -7.26
N HIS A 76 -14.25 -0.20 -7.23
CA HIS A 76 -13.23 -1.20 -7.52
C HIS A 76 -13.72 -2.46 -8.26
N GLU A 77 -15.03 -2.67 -8.44
CA GLU A 77 -15.57 -3.94 -8.92
C GLU A 77 -15.05 -4.28 -10.33
N GLU A 78 -15.11 -3.33 -11.26
CA GLU A 78 -14.62 -3.54 -12.62
C GLU A 78 -13.10 -3.72 -12.68
N ASN A 79 -12.36 -3.06 -11.78
CA ASN A 79 -10.92 -3.27 -11.65
C ASN A 79 -10.60 -4.69 -11.18
N ILE A 80 -11.27 -5.18 -10.13
CA ILE A 80 -11.09 -6.56 -9.65
C ILE A 80 -11.42 -7.57 -10.75
N LYS A 81 -12.54 -7.39 -11.47
CA LYS A 81 -12.88 -8.26 -12.62
C LYS A 81 -11.78 -8.29 -13.67
N ALA A 82 -11.16 -7.15 -13.99
CA ALA A 82 -10.04 -7.08 -14.91
C ALA A 82 -8.78 -7.79 -14.37
N ILE A 83 -8.46 -7.59 -13.08
CA ILE A 83 -7.33 -8.23 -12.39
C ILE A 83 -7.47 -9.77 -12.43
N LEU A 84 -8.64 -10.28 -12.06
CA LEU A 84 -8.91 -11.72 -12.04
C LEU A 84 -8.83 -12.34 -13.44
N LYS A 85 -9.33 -11.64 -14.47
CA LYS A 85 -9.21 -12.08 -15.88
C LYS A 85 -7.76 -12.11 -16.35
N GLU A 86 -6.95 -11.14 -15.94
CA GLU A 86 -5.53 -11.09 -16.27
C GLU A 86 -4.70 -12.12 -15.47
N LYS A 87 -5.25 -12.71 -14.39
CA LYS A 87 -4.61 -13.79 -13.60
C LYS A 87 -3.24 -13.42 -13.05
N VAL A 88 -3.17 -12.30 -12.34
CA VAL A 88 -1.99 -11.96 -11.53
C VAL A 88 -1.79 -13.00 -10.42
N ALA A 89 -0.60 -13.04 -9.81
CA ALA A 89 -0.31 -14.02 -8.76
C ALA A 89 -1.08 -13.72 -7.47
N VAL A 90 -1.15 -12.44 -7.09
CA VAL A 90 -1.71 -11.98 -5.82
C VAL A 90 -2.63 -10.77 -6.04
N LEU A 91 -3.82 -10.82 -5.46
CA LEU A 91 -4.69 -9.69 -5.21
C LEU A 91 -4.57 -9.31 -3.73
N GLN A 92 -3.95 -8.18 -3.46
CA GLN A 92 -3.86 -7.60 -2.12
C GLN A 92 -5.05 -6.66 -1.91
N LEU A 93 -5.69 -6.75 -0.75
CA LEU A 93 -6.87 -5.93 -0.42
C LEU A 93 -6.54 -5.02 0.76
N TYR A 94 -6.92 -3.75 0.66
CA TYR A 94 -6.73 -2.78 1.72
C TYR A 94 -8.02 -2.00 1.99
N TRP A 95 -8.27 -1.70 3.27
CA TRP A 95 -9.36 -0.83 3.74
C TRP A 95 -10.74 -1.21 3.20
N GLY A 96 -11.28 -2.29 3.75
CA GLY A 96 -12.63 -2.80 3.46
C GLY A 96 -12.73 -4.28 3.80
N GLU A 97 -13.90 -4.85 3.58
CA GLU A 97 -14.18 -6.24 3.95
C GLU A 97 -13.74 -7.22 2.86
N CYS A 98 -12.90 -8.20 3.23
CA CYS A 98 -12.60 -9.35 2.38
C CYS A 98 -13.72 -10.38 2.51
N THR A 99 -14.65 -10.41 1.56
CA THR A 99 -15.81 -11.31 1.60
C THR A 99 -15.46 -12.72 1.13
N LYS A 100 -16.28 -13.71 1.55
CA LYS A 100 -16.13 -15.10 1.11
C LYS A 100 -16.34 -15.25 -0.40
N GLU A 101 -17.25 -14.47 -0.96
CA GLU A 101 -17.56 -14.43 -2.39
C GLU A 101 -16.32 -14.02 -3.18
N LEU A 102 -15.63 -12.95 -2.75
CA LEU A 102 -14.42 -12.46 -3.40
C LEU A 102 -13.26 -13.47 -3.31
N VAL A 103 -13.11 -14.15 -2.17
CA VAL A 103 -12.13 -15.26 -2.03
C VAL A 103 -12.42 -16.36 -3.04
N LEU A 104 -13.68 -16.80 -3.15
CA LEU A 104 -14.09 -17.85 -4.09
C LEU A 104 -13.87 -17.44 -5.56
N GLU A 105 -14.15 -16.19 -5.91
CA GLU A 105 -13.90 -15.66 -7.26
C GLU A 105 -12.41 -15.61 -7.58
N ALA A 106 -11.58 -15.12 -6.66
CA ALA A 106 -10.13 -15.11 -6.81
C ALA A 106 -9.56 -16.52 -6.98
N HIS A 107 -9.98 -17.48 -6.15
CA HIS A 107 -9.55 -18.87 -6.23
C HIS A 107 -9.96 -19.54 -7.55
N LYS A 108 -11.17 -19.28 -8.06
CA LYS A 108 -11.63 -19.75 -9.39
C LYS A 108 -10.75 -19.21 -10.52
N ALA A 109 -10.25 -17.98 -10.38
CA ALA A 109 -9.35 -17.36 -11.35
C ALA A 109 -7.88 -17.83 -11.19
N GLY A 110 -7.56 -18.56 -10.11
CA GLY A 110 -6.19 -18.97 -9.77
C GLY A 110 -5.36 -17.84 -9.14
N VAL A 111 -6.01 -16.82 -8.58
CA VAL A 111 -5.38 -15.66 -7.94
C VAL A 111 -5.39 -15.84 -6.43
N LYS A 112 -4.25 -15.58 -5.78
CA LYS A 112 -4.14 -15.61 -4.31
C LYS A 112 -4.66 -14.32 -3.71
N ILE A 113 -5.38 -14.41 -2.60
CA ILE A 113 -5.99 -13.24 -1.94
C ILE A 113 -5.31 -12.95 -0.60
N VAL A 114 -4.87 -11.71 -0.42
CA VAL A 114 -4.10 -11.28 0.75
C VAL A 114 -4.68 -9.97 1.29
N PRO A 115 -5.64 -10.01 2.23
CA PRO A 115 -6.08 -8.80 2.89
C PRO A 115 -4.99 -8.25 3.81
N GLN A 116 -4.95 -6.92 3.88
CA GLN A 116 -4.20 -6.19 4.89
C GLN A 116 -5.13 -5.81 6.04
N VAL A 117 -4.69 -6.12 7.26
CA VAL A 117 -5.44 -5.95 8.50
C VAL A 117 -4.62 -5.12 9.50
N GLY A 118 -5.30 -4.35 10.35
CA GLY A 118 -4.67 -3.57 11.42
C GLY A 118 -5.15 -3.95 12.82
N SER A 119 -5.95 -5.02 12.93
CA SER A 119 -6.48 -5.52 14.20
C SER A 119 -6.60 -7.05 14.20
N TYR A 120 -6.72 -7.62 15.40
CA TYR A 120 -6.94 -9.05 15.58
C TYR A 120 -8.31 -9.49 15.03
N GLU A 121 -9.33 -8.65 15.20
CA GLU A 121 -10.70 -8.89 14.79
C GLU A 121 -10.82 -8.95 13.26
N GLU A 122 -10.12 -8.05 12.55
CA GLU A 122 -10.00 -8.11 11.09
C GLU A 122 -9.25 -9.37 10.63
N ALA A 123 -8.16 -9.72 11.30
CA ALA A 123 -7.42 -10.95 11.01
C ALA A 123 -8.31 -12.20 11.18
N LYS A 124 -9.16 -12.21 12.22
CA LYS A 124 -10.14 -13.28 12.43
C LYS A 124 -11.17 -13.36 11.30
N ARG A 125 -11.72 -12.23 10.85
CA ARG A 125 -12.63 -12.22 9.70
C ARG A 125 -11.96 -12.76 8.44
N ALA A 126 -10.72 -12.34 8.16
CA ALA A 126 -9.93 -12.86 7.04
C ALA A 126 -9.68 -14.38 7.17
N TYR A 127 -9.33 -14.87 8.35
CA TYR A 127 -9.17 -16.30 8.64
C TYR A 127 -10.47 -17.09 8.38
N ASP A 128 -11.62 -16.56 8.81
CA ASP A 128 -12.92 -17.24 8.70
C ASP A 128 -13.35 -17.44 7.22
N VAL A 129 -12.95 -16.53 6.32
CA VAL A 129 -13.31 -16.60 4.89
C VAL A 129 -12.31 -17.39 4.03
N GLY A 130 -11.18 -17.84 4.59
CA GLY A 130 -10.25 -18.77 3.92
C GLY A 130 -9.25 -18.11 2.97
N VAL A 131 -8.65 -16.99 3.37
CA VAL A 131 -7.62 -16.28 2.59
C VAL A 131 -6.30 -17.06 2.48
N ASP A 132 -5.45 -16.65 1.52
CA ASP A 132 -4.18 -17.35 1.26
C ASP A 132 -3.01 -16.84 2.12
N ALA A 133 -3.08 -15.59 2.58
CA ALA A 133 -2.15 -14.98 3.54
C ALA A 133 -2.81 -13.76 4.20
N ILE A 134 -2.21 -13.25 5.27
CA ILE A 134 -2.65 -12.01 5.92
C ILE A 134 -1.47 -11.05 6.03
N MET A 135 -1.64 -9.82 5.52
CA MET A 135 -0.68 -8.75 5.72
C MET A 135 -1.07 -7.94 6.96
N VAL A 136 -0.24 -7.92 7.99
CA VAL A 136 -0.51 -7.24 9.26
C VAL A 136 0.17 -5.87 9.24
N GLN A 137 -0.61 -4.79 9.28
CA GLN A 137 -0.11 -3.42 9.34
C GLN A 137 -0.01 -2.94 10.78
N GLY A 138 1.20 -2.64 11.25
CA GLY A 138 1.43 -1.93 12.51
C GLY A 138 1.26 -0.42 12.35
N ARG A 139 0.97 0.27 13.46
CA ARG A 139 0.86 1.74 13.56
C ARG A 139 2.12 2.49 13.09
N GLU A 140 3.25 1.81 13.00
CA GLU A 140 4.53 2.31 12.51
C GLU A 140 4.56 2.49 10.98
N ALA A 141 3.60 1.93 10.23
CA ALA A 141 3.53 2.06 8.78
C ALA A 141 3.41 3.53 8.31
N GLY A 142 3.81 3.80 7.07
CA GLY A 142 3.63 5.11 6.42
C GLY A 142 2.36 5.16 5.56
N GLY A 143 1.90 6.36 5.21
CA GLY A 143 0.64 6.53 4.47
C GLY A 143 -0.57 6.25 5.35
N HIS A 144 -1.70 5.85 4.75
CA HIS A 144 -2.89 5.47 5.51
C HIS A 144 -2.58 4.32 6.47
N ILE A 145 -3.14 4.42 7.69
CA ILE A 145 -2.97 3.43 8.75
C ILE A 145 -4.36 3.00 9.23
N ILE A 146 -4.67 1.72 9.04
CA ILE A 146 -5.95 1.15 9.46
C ILE A 146 -5.92 0.76 10.95
N GLY A 147 -4.75 0.32 11.45
CA GLY A 147 -4.57 -0.22 12.80
C GLY A 147 -4.00 0.77 13.81
N GLN A 148 -4.36 0.59 15.08
CA GLN A 148 -3.76 1.36 16.20
C GLN A 148 -2.67 0.59 16.93
N ASP A 149 -2.60 -0.72 16.76
CA ASP A 149 -1.65 -1.57 17.46
C ASP A 149 -0.24 -1.50 16.82
N ALA A 150 0.78 -1.64 17.67
CA ALA A 150 2.16 -1.78 17.24
C ALA A 150 2.41 -3.15 16.60
N LEU A 151 3.30 -3.21 15.62
CA LEU A 151 3.62 -4.48 14.93
C LEU A 151 4.09 -5.57 15.91
N MET A 152 4.90 -5.17 16.90
CA MET A 152 5.46 -6.05 17.93
C MET A 152 4.40 -6.83 18.71
N THR A 153 3.22 -6.24 18.94
CA THR A 153 2.14 -6.88 19.71
C THR A 153 1.13 -7.58 18.82
N LEU A 154 0.90 -7.06 17.61
CA LEU A 154 -0.15 -7.56 16.72
C LEU A 154 0.28 -8.83 15.96
N VAL A 155 1.50 -8.88 15.42
CA VAL A 155 2.01 -10.02 14.64
C VAL A 155 1.90 -11.36 15.37
N PRO A 156 2.42 -11.54 16.61
CA PRO A 156 2.37 -12.84 17.27
C PRO A 156 0.93 -13.30 17.55
N ARG A 157 0.02 -12.37 17.88
CA ARG A 157 -1.40 -12.68 18.11
C ARG A 157 -2.08 -13.16 16.83
N VAL A 158 -1.80 -12.51 15.70
CA VAL A 158 -2.34 -12.92 14.40
C VAL A 158 -1.74 -14.26 13.96
N PHE A 159 -0.44 -14.48 14.18
CA PHE A 159 0.19 -15.76 13.88
C PHE A 159 -0.44 -16.91 14.67
N ASP A 160 -0.63 -16.74 15.99
CA ASP A 160 -1.24 -17.77 16.83
C ASP A 160 -2.68 -18.11 16.43
N LEU A 161 -3.43 -17.12 15.93
CA LEU A 161 -4.78 -17.31 15.40
C LEU A 161 -4.81 -18.20 14.14
N VAL A 162 -3.80 -18.08 13.26
CA VAL A 162 -3.88 -18.63 11.89
C VAL A 162 -2.98 -19.84 11.65
N ARG A 163 -2.07 -20.14 12.59
CA ARG A 163 -1.06 -21.19 12.46
C ARG A 163 -1.63 -22.60 12.31
N ASP A 164 -2.84 -22.85 12.81
CA ASP A 164 -3.54 -24.13 12.68
C ASP A 164 -3.88 -24.49 11.22
N ARG A 165 -4.14 -23.48 10.38
CA ARG A 165 -4.36 -23.61 8.93
C ARG A 165 -3.11 -23.34 8.10
N GLY A 166 -2.00 -22.99 8.74
CA GLY A 166 -0.74 -22.66 8.06
C GLY A 166 -0.83 -21.42 7.15
N ILE A 167 -1.76 -20.50 7.41
CA ILE A 167 -1.88 -19.26 6.64
C ILE A 167 -0.66 -18.37 6.96
N PRO A 168 0.13 -17.93 5.96
CA PRO A 168 1.27 -17.07 6.20
C PRO A 168 0.89 -15.66 6.67
N VAL A 169 1.69 -15.13 7.60
CA VAL A 169 1.60 -13.75 8.08
C VAL A 169 2.74 -12.93 7.47
N ILE A 170 2.37 -11.78 6.89
CA ILE A 170 3.31 -10.81 6.32
C ILE A 170 3.29 -9.55 7.20
N ALA A 171 4.38 -9.28 7.91
CA ALA A 171 4.47 -8.14 8.82
C ALA A 171 4.81 -6.84 8.06
N SER A 172 4.04 -5.77 8.25
CA SER A 172 4.18 -4.51 7.51
C SER A 172 4.13 -3.30 8.43
N GLY A 173 5.10 -2.38 8.29
CA GLY A 173 5.23 -1.16 9.09
C GLY A 173 6.47 -1.16 9.98
N GLY A 174 7.24 -0.07 9.96
CA GLY A 174 8.46 0.09 10.76
C GLY A 174 9.66 -0.79 10.35
N ILE A 175 9.52 -1.66 9.35
CA ILE A 175 10.61 -2.53 8.86
C ILE A 175 11.36 -1.82 7.73
N VAL A 176 12.68 -1.68 7.87
CA VAL A 176 13.53 -0.94 6.91
C VAL A 176 14.78 -1.73 6.51
N ASP A 177 15.33 -2.54 7.42
CA ASP A 177 16.56 -3.29 7.24
C ASP A 177 16.47 -4.71 7.84
N GLU A 178 17.60 -5.41 7.86
CA GLU A 178 17.70 -6.80 8.32
C GLU A 178 17.28 -6.99 9.78
N ARG A 179 17.43 -5.97 10.63
CA ARG A 179 17.07 -6.07 12.06
C ARG A 179 15.56 -6.19 12.20
N GLY A 180 14.83 -5.35 11.48
CA GLY A 180 13.37 -5.42 11.42
C GLY A 180 12.88 -6.71 10.75
N TYR A 181 13.57 -7.18 9.71
CA TYR A 181 13.27 -8.45 9.05
C TYR A 181 13.39 -9.63 10.02
N VAL A 182 14.54 -9.77 10.71
CA VAL A 182 14.78 -10.84 11.67
C VAL A 182 13.80 -10.75 12.84
N ALA A 183 13.51 -9.54 13.35
CA ALA A 183 12.54 -9.35 14.42
C ALA A 183 11.14 -9.80 14.01
N ALA A 184 10.68 -9.46 12.80
CA ALA A 184 9.39 -9.89 12.29
C ALA A 184 9.29 -11.43 12.19
N LEU A 185 10.34 -12.08 11.70
CA LEU A 185 10.40 -13.55 11.65
C LEU A 185 10.36 -14.18 13.05
N ALA A 186 11.09 -13.59 14.01
CA ALA A 186 11.07 -14.05 15.40
C ALA A 186 9.68 -13.91 16.07
N LEU A 187 8.86 -12.96 15.61
CA LEU A 187 7.48 -12.79 16.05
C LEU A 187 6.48 -13.77 15.39
N GLY A 188 6.95 -14.62 14.47
CA GLY A 188 6.13 -15.62 13.79
C GLY A 188 5.66 -15.21 12.39
N ALA A 189 5.98 -14.00 11.92
CA ALA A 189 5.75 -13.67 10.53
C ALA A 189 6.61 -14.57 9.63
N GLN A 190 6.11 -14.89 8.44
CA GLN A 190 6.88 -15.65 7.46
C GLN A 190 7.37 -14.73 6.32
N GLY A 191 6.90 -13.48 6.25
CA GLY A 191 7.42 -12.47 5.35
C GLY A 191 7.25 -11.05 5.89
N VAL A 192 7.78 -10.08 5.15
CA VAL A 192 7.68 -8.65 5.47
C VAL A 192 7.15 -7.84 4.29
N GLY A 193 6.28 -6.87 4.58
CA GLY A 193 5.80 -5.85 3.66
C GLY A 193 6.54 -4.55 3.88
N LEU A 194 7.22 -4.07 2.84
CA LEU A 194 8.01 -2.84 2.90
C LEU A 194 7.35 -1.77 2.00
N GLY A 195 7.13 -0.59 2.57
CA GLY A 195 6.61 0.57 1.85
C GLY A 195 7.72 1.60 1.61
N THR A 196 8.01 2.40 2.64
CA THR A 196 9.00 3.49 2.63
C THR A 196 10.34 3.09 2.02
N ARG A 197 10.85 1.88 2.33
CA ARG A 197 12.11 1.37 1.79
C ARG A 197 12.10 1.25 0.26
N PHE A 198 10.98 0.86 -0.34
CA PHE A 198 10.85 0.73 -1.80
C PHE A 198 10.56 2.07 -2.49
N VAL A 199 9.99 3.06 -1.80
CA VAL A 199 9.91 4.43 -2.34
C VAL A 199 11.31 4.98 -2.62
N ALA A 200 12.26 4.71 -1.72
CA ALA A 200 13.66 5.16 -1.81
C ALA A 200 14.55 4.26 -2.72
N THR A 201 13.99 3.71 -3.80
CA THR A 201 14.73 2.92 -4.81
C THR A 201 14.82 3.67 -6.14
N VAL A 202 15.67 3.24 -7.06
CA VAL A 202 15.84 3.94 -8.35
C VAL A 202 14.64 3.69 -9.28
N GLU A 203 14.05 2.50 -9.21
CA GLU A 203 12.96 2.01 -10.05
C GLU A 203 11.58 2.55 -9.65
N SER A 204 11.45 3.06 -8.42
CA SER A 204 10.21 3.73 -8.00
C SER A 204 9.95 4.99 -8.83
N ASN A 205 8.70 5.22 -9.21
CA ASN A 205 8.27 6.43 -9.92
C ASN A 205 8.07 7.63 -8.99
N ALA A 206 8.39 7.50 -7.69
CA ALA A 206 8.35 8.63 -6.78
C ALA A 206 9.25 9.77 -7.28
N HIS A 207 8.74 11.00 -7.20
CA HIS A 207 9.51 12.17 -7.60
C HIS A 207 10.86 12.22 -6.85
N PRO A 208 11.98 12.57 -7.51
CA PRO A 208 13.30 12.59 -6.86
C PRO A 208 13.35 13.42 -5.57
N ILE A 209 12.56 14.50 -5.49
CA ILE A 209 12.43 15.29 -4.25
C ILE A 209 11.82 14.45 -3.13
N TYR A 210 10.79 13.65 -3.39
CA TYR A 210 10.18 12.79 -2.37
C TYR A 210 11.19 11.76 -1.87
N LYS A 211 11.88 11.06 -2.78
CA LYS A 211 12.94 10.10 -2.41
C LYS A 211 14.02 10.76 -1.54
N ARG A 212 14.48 11.95 -1.92
CA ARG A 212 15.46 12.71 -1.14
C ARG A 212 14.92 13.11 0.23
N LYS A 213 13.70 13.65 0.30
CA LYS A 213 13.08 14.07 1.57
C LYS A 213 12.85 12.90 2.53
N LEU A 214 12.54 11.71 2.02
CA LEU A 214 12.44 10.50 2.86
C LEU A 214 13.74 10.14 3.56
N VAL A 215 14.89 10.48 2.98
CA VAL A 215 16.21 10.22 3.56
C VAL A 215 16.69 11.39 4.43
N GLU A 216 16.31 12.63 4.10
CA GLU A 216 16.70 13.82 4.86
C GLU A 216 15.91 14.02 6.16
N TYR A 217 14.64 13.58 6.23
CA TYR A 217 13.78 13.78 7.39
C TYR A 217 13.83 12.59 8.35
N GLU A 218 13.90 12.88 9.64
CA GLU A 218 14.01 11.85 10.69
C GLU A 218 12.69 11.63 11.46
N GLU A 219 11.75 12.56 11.36
CA GLU A 219 10.50 12.52 12.13
C GLU A 219 9.25 12.32 11.27
N THR A 220 8.32 11.55 11.82
CA THR A 220 6.98 11.38 11.26
C THR A 220 5.92 11.65 12.33
N GLU A 221 4.71 11.98 11.89
CA GLU A 221 3.57 12.15 12.77
C GLU A 221 2.36 11.41 12.22
N TYR A 222 1.57 10.83 13.12
CA TYR A 222 0.26 10.27 12.82
C TYR A 222 -0.77 11.39 12.85
N THR A 223 -1.51 11.58 11.76
CA THR A 223 -2.38 12.72 11.54
C THR A 223 -3.59 12.33 10.71
N ASP A 224 -4.69 13.05 10.89
CA ASP A 224 -5.89 12.97 10.05
C ASP A 224 -6.08 14.24 9.20
N VAL A 225 -5.09 15.12 9.13
CA VAL A 225 -5.21 16.44 8.46
C VAL A 225 -5.39 16.31 6.95
N PHE A 226 -4.79 15.29 6.33
CA PHE A 226 -4.87 15.05 4.90
C PHE A 226 -5.95 14.01 4.58
N GLY A 227 -6.68 14.25 3.49
CA GLY A 227 -7.69 13.35 2.96
C GLY A 227 -9.07 13.47 3.60
N ARG A 228 -9.34 14.45 4.48
CA ARG A 228 -10.59 14.51 5.27
C ARG A 228 -11.85 14.59 4.41
N ALA A 229 -11.80 15.30 3.28
CA ALA A 229 -12.91 15.40 2.35
C ALA A 229 -13.06 14.16 1.47
N ARG A 230 -11.93 13.58 1.04
CA ARG A 230 -11.89 12.50 0.06
C ARG A 230 -12.10 11.12 0.68
N TRP A 231 -11.54 10.92 1.87
CA TRP A 231 -11.53 9.65 2.60
C TRP A 231 -11.65 9.94 4.11
N PRO A 232 -12.85 10.32 4.57
CA PRO A 232 -13.09 10.62 5.98
C PRO A 232 -12.71 9.45 6.90
N GLY A 233 -12.05 9.74 8.02
CA GLY A 233 -11.67 8.72 9.00
C GLY A 233 -10.50 7.82 8.59
N ALA A 234 -9.73 8.20 7.57
CA ALA A 234 -8.56 7.46 7.11
C ALA A 234 -7.23 8.18 7.42
N PRO A 235 -6.76 8.16 8.68
CA PRO A 235 -5.56 8.87 9.10
C PRO A 235 -4.27 8.28 8.51
N HIS A 236 -3.24 9.12 8.38
CA HIS A 236 -1.95 8.76 7.81
C HIS A 236 -0.80 8.96 8.78
N ARG A 237 0.34 8.32 8.51
CA ARG A 237 1.64 8.77 8.98
C ARG A 237 2.40 9.47 7.87
N VAL A 238 2.83 10.69 8.16
CA VAL A 238 3.49 11.59 7.21
C VAL A 238 4.83 12.08 7.77
N LEU A 239 5.73 12.53 6.89
CA LEU A 239 6.93 13.24 7.30
C LEU A 239 6.55 14.57 7.95
N LYS A 240 7.28 14.98 8.99
CA LYS A 240 7.13 16.31 9.60
C LYS A 240 7.79 17.40 8.75
N THR A 241 7.18 17.71 7.61
CA THR A 241 7.62 18.82 6.75
C THR A 241 7.21 20.17 7.35
N PRO A 242 7.88 21.30 7.00
CA PRO A 242 7.44 22.64 7.39
C PRO A 242 5.98 22.90 7.05
N PHE A 243 5.55 22.42 5.88
CA PHE A 243 4.16 22.44 5.47
C PHE A 243 3.27 21.70 6.47
N PHE A 244 3.54 20.42 6.77
CA PHE A 244 2.74 19.69 7.75
C PHE A 244 2.72 20.38 9.13
N MET A 245 3.85 20.94 9.56
CA MET A 245 3.94 21.62 10.86
C MET A 245 3.10 22.90 10.93
N GLU A 246 2.85 23.58 9.82
CA GLU A 246 1.92 24.71 9.74
C GLU A 246 0.46 24.25 9.87
N TRP A 247 0.12 23.10 9.28
CA TRP A 247 -1.26 22.64 9.13
C TRP A 247 -1.71 21.59 10.16
N ARG A 248 -0.79 21.03 10.96
CA ARG A 248 -1.08 19.97 11.96
C ARG A 248 -2.16 20.34 12.99
N THR A 249 -2.43 21.63 13.18
CA THR A 249 -3.47 22.14 14.10
C THR A 249 -4.78 22.49 13.41
N LEU A 250 -4.96 22.15 12.13
CA LEU A 250 -6.18 22.45 11.37
C LEU A 250 -7.41 21.85 12.08
N PRO A 251 -8.42 22.68 12.43
CA PRO A 251 -9.63 22.22 13.12
C PRO A 251 -10.30 21.06 12.39
N GLY A 252 -10.85 20.08 13.12
CA GLY A 252 -11.41 18.85 12.52
C GLY A 252 -12.59 19.05 11.57
N HIS A 253 -13.26 20.21 11.61
CA HIS A 253 -14.34 20.56 10.68
C HIS A 253 -13.82 21.16 9.36
N GLU A 254 -12.57 21.60 9.32
CA GLU A 254 -11.91 22.07 8.10
C GLU A 254 -11.26 20.90 7.34
N ASN A 255 -11.34 20.99 6.01
CA ASN A 255 -10.82 19.99 5.07
C ASN A 255 -10.48 20.64 3.72
N GLU A 256 -10.03 19.84 2.75
CA GLU A 256 -9.62 20.26 1.40
C GLU A 256 -10.66 21.15 0.68
N THR A 257 -11.96 20.88 0.87
CA THR A 257 -13.04 21.65 0.21
C THR A 257 -13.22 23.05 0.76
N SER A 258 -12.74 23.30 1.99
CA SER A 258 -12.76 24.62 2.62
C SER A 258 -11.53 25.47 2.28
N GLN A 259 -10.56 24.91 1.55
CA GLN A 259 -9.30 25.56 1.24
C GLN A 259 -9.28 26.09 -0.21
N PRO A 260 -8.51 27.17 -0.49
CA PRO A 260 -8.40 27.68 -1.84
C PRO A 260 -7.73 26.65 -2.76
N ILE A 261 -8.24 26.53 -3.98
CA ILE A 261 -7.60 25.74 -5.04
C ILE A 261 -6.29 26.43 -5.43
N MET A 262 -5.18 25.71 -5.30
CA MET A 262 -3.83 26.19 -5.58
C MET A 262 -3.38 25.87 -7.01
N GLY A 263 -3.95 24.83 -7.63
CA GLY A 263 -3.61 24.46 -9.01
C GLY A 263 -4.27 23.17 -9.48
N TYR A 264 -3.78 22.69 -10.63
CA TYR A 264 -4.25 21.49 -11.31
C TYR A 264 -3.04 20.63 -11.72
N SER A 265 -3.16 19.30 -11.61
CA SER A 265 -2.20 18.33 -12.17
C SER A 265 -2.96 17.24 -12.92
N ILE A 266 -2.25 16.46 -13.74
CA ILE A 266 -2.83 15.37 -14.53
C ILE A 266 -2.31 14.04 -13.97
N ILE A 267 -3.20 13.25 -13.38
CA ILE A 267 -2.91 11.88 -12.93
C ILE A 267 -3.60 10.92 -13.89
N HIS A 268 -2.82 10.03 -14.53
CA HIS A 268 -3.31 9.06 -15.52
C HIS A 268 -4.21 9.69 -16.62
N GLY A 269 -3.84 10.87 -17.11
CA GLY A 269 -4.60 11.56 -18.16
C GLY A 269 -5.89 12.26 -17.67
N ARG A 270 -6.16 12.27 -16.36
CA ARG A 270 -7.28 13.00 -15.76
C ARG A 270 -6.78 14.20 -14.96
N GLU A 271 -7.38 15.36 -15.20
CA GLU A 271 -7.12 16.56 -14.42
C GLU A 271 -7.61 16.39 -12.97
N ARG A 272 -6.78 16.81 -12.02
CA ARG A 272 -7.02 16.79 -10.58
C ARG A 272 -6.69 18.16 -10.01
N LYS A 273 -7.57 18.66 -9.15
CA LYS A 273 -7.38 19.91 -8.40
C LYS A 273 -6.52 19.64 -7.18
N TYR A 274 -5.63 20.56 -6.85
CA TYR A 274 -4.88 20.56 -5.60
C TYR A 274 -5.20 21.85 -4.85
N ASP A 275 -5.51 21.70 -3.58
CA ASP A 275 -5.81 22.79 -2.66
C ASP A 275 -4.61 23.08 -1.74
N ALA A 276 -4.76 24.09 -0.89
CA ALA A 276 -3.69 24.52 0.02
C ALA A 276 -3.23 23.47 1.03
N LEU A 277 -4.00 22.38 1.26
CA LEU A 277 -3.60 21.22 2.06
C LEU A 277 -2.79 20.18 1.27
N GLN A 278 -2.60 20.38 -0.04
CA GLN A 278 -1.88 19.44 -0.90
C GLN A 278 -0.59 20.00 -1.51
N ASP A 279 -0.42 21.33 -1.64
CA ASP A 279 0.84 21.94 -2.09
C ASP A 279 0.94 23.44 -1.73
N ARG A 280 2.08 23.86 -1.17
CA ARG A 280 2.46 25.29 -1.01
C ARG A 280 3.80 25.64 -1.64
N SER A 281 4.52 24.67 -2.22
CA SER A 281 5.87 24.86 -2.77
C SER A 281 5.94 25.79 -3.99
N LEU A 282 4.78 26.23 -4.50
CA LEU A 282 4.64 27.19 -5.59
C LEU A 282 4.42 28.65 -5.13
N MET A 283 4.20 28.91 -3.83
CA MET A 283 3.97 30.28 -3.33
C MET A 283 5.25 31.10 -3.09
N ASP A 284 6.42 30.46 -2.97
CA ASP A 284 7.70 31.16 -2.75
C ASP A 284 8.38 31.65 -4.04
N LYS A 285 7.67 31.64 -5.18
CA LYS A 285 8.08 32.41 -6.35
C LYS A 285 7.21 33.65 -6.46
N GLN A 286 7.47 34.64 -5.61
CA GLN A 286 7.20 36.02 -6.02
C GLN A 286 7.99 36.27 -7.31
N PRO A 287 7.37 36.77 -8.40
CA PRO A 287 8.14 37.41 -9.43
C PRO A 287 8.71 38.68 -8.81
N GLU A 288 10.03 38.72 -8.59
CA GLU A 288 10.73 40.00 -8.71
C GLU A 288 10.42 40.54 -10.11
N ILE A 289 9.59 41.58 -10.17
CA ILE A 289 9.72 42.85 -10.92
C ILE A 289 8.56 43.76 -10.50
#